data_AF-A0A852RPG0-F1
#
_entry.id   AF-A0A852RPG0-F1
#
_cell.length_a   1.000
_cell.length_b   1.000
_cell.length_c   1.000
_cell.angle_alpha   90.00
_cell.angle_beta   90.00
_cell.angle_gamma   90.00
#
_symmetry.space_group_name_H-M   'P 1'
#
loop_
_entity.id
_entity.type
_entity.pdbx_description
1 polymer ?
#
loop_
_entity_poly.entity_id
_entity_poly.type
_entity_poly.pdbx_seq_one_letter_code
_entity_poly.pdbx_strand_id
1 'polypeptide(L)'
;MSTPTLAMRPADRVLDPADLGGARCTRHSFARTLLRRAAERGWRVGTERFDVDDHGRGTVVYRVEAEGHVWRFVAFSNEIPEAARTDRVVAEAWDITGALVEGGLDEARIERLRAEVPRQEAGRADAGTIIWTRANRSARFFDYVVDRLAAGRQPDAGVLGSAPYVLRSTAFYSNGKFGLADFERFDAEHPLGVPYRAHMLTAWLLRELAYDLVEHCARRRDPDAARLTGAWRRHLGLGNATGLGMVPYVVNHPAVLDAWVQLRERALASVLAREVPAGHPDVARVVALLGRARDHLAAQVDLATAPYPTGPEVAATISEVLALAEELAACGTVAGISATQPWRALHEAAERRGPECRGIVASVLSELCDPAVDSAIEAALRVDETSRVRPSMSCGEVARLLDEHYAWCDDLGADAPDAEHHFWFSSANNEEPRRAVSTVDPGEPVQHRVDVVRQVRALRRALAAPDADAEQPVAVLLARAPSLRQVVARVQRAASLTYPEVHDNLLARDFLPLNVQRFQLAVYGMENFSPQSTDWLRVTLFSGAPRVGELADGTVDDDWIFVPRPTERSDDVAPA
;
A
#
# COMPACT_ATOMS: atom_id res chain seq x y z
N MET A 1 -16.40 8.99 -31.77
CA MET A 1 -15.06 9.62 -31.70
C MET A 1 -14.16 8.60 -31.02
N SER A 2 -13.11 8.10 -31.69
CA SER A 2 -12.15 7.20 -31.03
C SER A 2 -11.50 7.95 -29.89
N THR A 3 -11.63 7.43 -28.67
CA THR A 3 -10.86 7.90 -27.52
C THR A 3 -9.37 7.81 -27.90
N PRO A 4 -8.58 8.89 -27.77
CA PRO A 4 -7.15 8.80 -28.02
C PRO A 4 -6.58 7.69 -27.12
N THR A 5 -5.81 6.77 -27.70
CA THR A 5 -5.15 5.70 -26.94
C THR A 5 -4.22 6.35 -25.94
N LEU A 6 -4.53 6.22 -24.65
CA LEU A 6 -3.71 6.75 -23.57
C LEU A 6 -2.35 6.04 -23.58
N ALA A 7 -1.28 6.78 -23.88
CA ALA A 7 0.07 6.25 -23.87
C ALA A 7 0.59 6.17 -22.43
N MET A 8 0.47 5.00 -21.81
CA MET A 8 1.12 4.68 -20.54
C MET A 8 2.64 4.53 -20.72
N ARG A 9 3.41 4.67 -19.63
CA ARG A 9 4.86 4.53 -19.67
C ARG A 9 5.26 3.07 -19.98
N PRO A 10 6.39 2.83 -20.69
CA PRO A 10 6.84 1.48 -21.04
C PRO A 10 7.20 0.65 -19.81
N ALA A 11 7.02 -0.67 -19.89
CA ALA A 11 7.25 -1.61 -18.81
C ALA A 11 8.68 -1.53 -18.24
N ASP A 12 9.71 -1.46 -19.10
CA ASP A 12 11.12 -1.37 -18.69
C ASP A 12 11.42 -0.20 -17.76
N ARG A 13 10.61 0.84 -17.83
CA ARG A 13 10.76 2.01 -16.97
C ARG A 13 9.93 1.92 -15.70
N VAL A 14 8.71 1.39 -15.79
CA VAL A 14 7.77 1.34 -14.66
C VAL A 14 8.08 0.18 -13.71
N LEU A 15 8.57 -0.93 -14.25
CA LEU A 15 8.90 -2.15 -13.50
C LEU A 15 10.36 -2.20 -13.05
N ASP A 16 11.13 -1.17 -13.39
CA ASP A 16 12.41 -0.90 -12.75
C ASP A 16 12.19 -0.72 -11.23
N PRO A 17 12.92 -1.46 -10.38
CA PRO A 17 12.77 -1.38 -8.93
C PRO A 17 12.96 0.02 -8.37
N ALA A 18 13.88 0.82 -8.91
CA ALA A 18 14.08 2.18 -8.40
C ALA A 18 12.87 3.07 -8.72
N ASP A 19 12.24 2.95 -9.90
CA ASP A 19 10.95 3.63 -10.18
C ASP A 19 9.84 3.15 -9.24
N LEU A 20 9.71 1.84 -9.05
CA LEU A 20 8.73 1.26 -8.10
C LEU A 20 8.94 1.81 -6.67
N GLY A 21 10.19 1.88 -6.22
CA GLY A 21 10.57 2.41 -4.90
C GLY A 21 10.24 3.90 -4.72
N GLY A 22 10.20 4.66 -5.82
CA GLY A 22 9.79 6.06 -5.83
C GLY A 22 8.27 6.27 -5.66
N ALA A 23 7.46 5.22 -5.76
CA ALA A 23 6.00 5.34 -5.72
C ALA A 23 5.47 6.03 -4.43
N ARG A 24 4.34 6.72 -4.59
CA ARG A 24 3.60 7.45 -3.54
C ARG A 24 2.12 7.20 -3.64
N CYS A 25 1.38 7.34 -2.55
CA CYS A 25 -0.07 7.18 -2.57
C CYS A 25 -0.72 8.10 -3.62
N THR A 26 -1.82 7.65 -4.21
CA THR A 26 -2.61 8.45 -5.16
C THR A 26 -4.07 8.38 -4.76
N ARG A 27 -4.93 9.25 -5.31
CA ARG A 27 -6.39 9.14 -5.14
C ARG A 27 -6.99 7.75 -5.48
N HIS A 28 -6.26 6.90 -6.21
CA HIS A 28 -6.70 5.55 -6.57
C HIS A 28 -6.22 4.47 -5.61
N SER A 29 -5.37 4.79 -4.63
CA SER A 29 -4.97 3.84 -3.58
C SER A 29 -6.18 3.27 -2.85
N PHE A 30 -6.08 2.04 -2.32
CA PHE A 30 -7.21 1.36 -1.67
C PHE A 30 -7.81 2.17 -0.49
N ALA A 31 -6.97 2.83 0.31
CA ALA A 31 -7.44 3.69 1.40
C ALA A 31 -8.30 4.87 0.88
N ARG A 32 -7.87 5.50 -0.22
CA ARG A 32 -8.53 6.66 -0.83
C ARG A 32 -9.86 6.27 -1.48
N THR A 33 -9.85 5.23 -2.30
CA THR A 33 -11.05 4.72 -2.99
C THR A 33 -12.12 4.24 -2.01
N LEU A 34 -11.72 3.61 -0.88
CA LEU A 34 -12.65 3.22 0.17
C LEU A 34 -13.37 4.43 0.78
N LEU A 35 -12.62 5.45 1.25
CA LEU A 35 -13.22 6.59 1.93
C LEU A 35 -14.03 7.48 0.98
N ARG A 36 -13.57 7.64 -0.26
CA ARG A 36 -14.34 8.33 -1.31
C ARG A 36 -15.67 7.63 -1.55
N ARG A 37 -15.67 6.31 -1.72
CA ARG A 37 -16.92 5.53 -1.86
C ARG A 37 -17.80 5.66 -0.62
N ALA A 38 -17.23 5.59 0.58
CA ALA A 38 -17.99 5.70 1.82
C ALA A 38 -18.73 7.05 1.92
N ALA A 39 -18.07 8.14 1.54
CA ALA A 39 -18.68 9.46 1.47
C ALA A 39 -19.75 9.55 0.39
N GLU A 40 -19.44 9.18 -0.86
CA GLU A 40 -20.34 9.27 -2.00
C GLU A 40 -21.61 8.41 -1.85
N ARG A 41 -21.48 7.25 -1.19
CA ARG A 41 -22.58 6.29 -0.98
C ARG A 41 -23.25 6.46 0.39
N GLY A 42 -22.88 7.48 1.16
CA GLY A 42 -23.53 7.82 2.42
C GLY A 42 -23.44 6.70 3.47
N TRP A 43 -22.28 6.05 3.58
CA TRP A 43 -22.05 5.04 4.61
C TRP A 43 -22.19 5.68 6.00
N ARG A 44 -22.74 4.93 6.94
CA ARG A 44 -22.89 5.37 8.33
C ARG A 44 -22.05 4.51 9.24
N VAL A 45 -21.21 5.15 10.03
CA VAL A 45 -20.36 4.46 11.00
C VAL A 45 -20.56 5.11 12.37
N GLY A 46 -20.75 4.27 13.38
CA GLY A 46 -20.96 4.74 14.75
C GLY A 46 -20.61 3.68 15.78
N THR A 47 -20.47 4.11 17.03
CA THR A 47 -20.14 3.25 18.16
C THR A 47 -21.40 2.57 18.68
N GLU A 48 -21.46 1.24 18.61
CA GLU A 48 -22.57 0.42 19.12
C GLU A 48 -22.33 -0.02 20.57
N ARG A 49 -21.07 -0.27 20.95
CA ARG A 49 -20.66 -0.58 22.33
C ARG A 49 -19.33 0.11 22.63
N PHE A 50 -19.23 0.74 23.79
CA PHE A 50 -17.99 1.31 24.32
C PHE A 50 -17.89 0.98 25.80
N ASP A 51 -17.47 -0.26 26.09
CA ASP A 51 -17.39 -0.82 27.44
C ASP A 51 -15.92 -0.97 27.80
N VAL A 52 -15.30 0.12 28.24
CA VAL A 52 -13.88 0.20 28.57
C VAL A 52 -13.66 0.89 29.91
N ASP A 53 -12.70 0.39 30.67
CA ASP A 53 -12.35 0.91 31.98
C ASP A 53 -11.44 2.15 31.92
N ASP A 54 -10.97 2.61 33.08
CA ASP A 54 -10.14 3.81 33.24
C ASP A 54 -8.77 3.71 32.54
N HIS A 55 -8.32 2.48 32.24
CA HIS A 55 -7.08 2.19 31.54
C HIS A 55 -7.31 1.86 30.05
N GLY A 56 -8.55 2.03 29.57
CA GLY A 56 -8.95 1.72 28.21
C GLY A 56 -8.99 0.22 27.92
N ARG A 57 -9.11 -0.64 28.93
CA ARG A 57 -9.27 -2.09 28.78
C ARG A 57 -10.74 -2.44 28.69
N GLY A 58 -11.12 -3.31 27.76
CA GLY A 58 -12.51 -3.72 27.58
C GLY A 58 -12.86 -4.01 26.13
N THR A 59 -14.08 -3.68 25.72
CA THR A 59 -14.64 -4.04 24.42
C THR A 59 -15.32 -2.87 23.76
N VAL A 60 -14.92 -2.62 22.51
CA VAL A 60 -15.50 -1.60 21.65
C VAL A 60 -16.07 -2.27 20.42
N VAL A 61 -17.27 -1.84 20.01
CA VAL A 61 -17.93 -2.30 18.79
C VAL A 61 -18.30 -1.09 17.95
N TYR A 62 -17.74 -0.99 16.76
CA TYR A 62 -18.17 -0.05 15.74
C TYR A 62 -19.11 -0.75 14.76
N ARG A 63 -20.23 -0.10 14.45
CA ARG A 63 -21.19 -0.57 13.45
C ARG A 63 -21.06 0.25 12.18
N VAL A 64 -21.00 -0.45 11.05
CA VAL A 64 -20.90 0.13 9.70
C VAL A 64 -22.16 -0.28 8.92
N GLU A 65 -22.98 0.69 8.53
CA GLU A 65 -24.04 0.52 7.53
C GLU A 65 -23.56 1.05 6.19
N ALA A 66 -23.58 0.20 5.16
CA ALA A 66 -23.08 0.56 3.84
C ALA A 66 -23.87 -0.18 2.76
N GLU A 67 -24.60 0.57 1.93
CA GLU A 67 -25.19 0.04 0.69
C GLU A 67 -26.05 -1.23 0.88
N GLY A 68 -26.79 -1.32 1.99
CA GLY A 68 -27.62 -2.48 2.33
C GLY A 68 -26.94 -3.55 3.18
N HIS A 69 -25.64 -3.43 3.44
CA HIS A 69 -24.87 -4.31 4.31
C HIS A 69 -24.67 -3.72 5.70
N VAL A 70 -24.49 -4.60 6.68
CA VAL A 70 -24.14 -4.23 8.07
C VAL A 70 -22.93 -5.04 8.50
N TRP A 71 -21.84 -4.35 8.78
CA TRP A 71 -20.64 -4.92 9.40
C TRP A 71 -20.44 -4.37 10.79
N ARG A 72 -19.71 -5.14 11.61
CA ARG A 72 -19.27 -4.73 12.93
C ARG A 72 -17.78 -4.97 13.08
N PHE A 73 -17.06 -3.96 13.53
CA PHE A 73 -15.69 -4.13 13.99
C PHE A 73 -15.69 -4.26 15.50
N VAL A 74 -15.38 -5.45 15.99
CA VAL A 74 -15.27 -5.78 17.41
C VAL A 74 -13.80 -5.69 17.80
N ALA A 75 -13.47 -4.86 18.77
CA ALA A 75 -12.13 -4.70 19.29
C ALA A 75 -12.07 -5.04 20.78
N PHE A 76 -11.14 -5.91 21.14
CA PHE A 76 -10.78 -6.23 22.52
C PHE A 76 -9.50 -5.48 22.86
N SER A 77 -9.65 -4.44 23.68
CA SER A 77 -8.52 -3.65 24.18
C SER A 77 -8.10 -4.19 25.53
N ASN A 78 -6.81 -4.45 25.66
CA ASN A 78 -6.11 -4.89 26.85
C ASN A 78 -4.91 -3.94 27.07
N GLU A 79 -4.19 -4.17 28.15
CA GLU A 79 -2.91 -3.53 28.42
C GLU A 79 -1.90 -4.65 28.69
N ILE A 80 -0.92 -4.79 27.78
CA ILE A 80 0.16 -5.76 27.97
C ILE A 80 1.40 -5.04 28.53
N PRO A 81 2.24 -5.71 29.33
CA PRO A 81 3.50 -5.14 29.79
C PRO A 81 4.38 -4.70 28.62
N GLU A 82 5.12 -3.61 28.78
CA GLU A 82 5.97 -3.06 27.71
C GLU A 82 6.96 -4.08 27.13
N ALA A 83 7.56 -4.92 27.99
CA ALA A 83 8.49 -5.97 27.58
C ALA A 83 7.85 -7.05 26.67
N ALA A 84 6.51 -7.17 26.67
CA ALA A 84 5.78 -8.09 25.81
C ALA A 84 5.40 -7.45 24.45
N ARG A 85 5.57 -6.14 24.27
CA ARG A 85 5.27 -5.44 23.01
C ARG A 85 6.39 -5.67 22.01
N THR A 86 6.06 -6.32 20.89
CA THR A 86 7.00 -6.51 19.78
C THR A 86 6.42 -6.02 18.45
N ASP A 87 7.32 -5.62 17.56
CA ASP A 87 7.05 -5.26 16.16
C ASP A 87 6.74 -6.48 15.30
N ARG A 88 7.00 -7.69 15.83
CA ARG A 88 6.92 -8.92 15.07
C ARG A 88 5.51 -9.51 15.13
N VAL A 89 5.13 -10.15 14.02
CA VAL A 89 3.91 -10.95 13.85
C VAL A 89 3.84 -12.13 14.85
N VAL A 90 4.98 -12.55 15.39
CA VAL A 90 5.10 -13.67 16.35
C VAL A 90 4.94 -13.28 17.82
N ALA A 91 4.40 -12.10 18.14
CA ALA A 91 4.07 -11.81 19.55
C ALA A 91 3.09 -12.86 20.08
N GLU A 92 3.11 -13.12 21.38
CA GLU A 92 2.12 -13.99 22.04
C GLU A 92 0.94 -13.19 22.61
N ALA A 93 1.07 -11.86 22.67
CA ALA A 93 0.05 -10.97 23.19
C ALA A 93 0.09 -9.61 22.48
N TRP A 94 -1.05 -8.92 22.49
CA TRP A 94 -1.22 -7.59 21.92
C TRP A 94 -2.11 -6.74 22.82
N ASP A 95 -1.88 -5.43 22.84
CA ASP A 95 -2.80 -4.52 23.53
C ASP A 95 -4.18 -4.55 22.86
N ILE A 96 -4.28 -4.81 21.56
CA ILE A 96 -5.56 -4.86 20.84
C ILE A 96 -5.61 -6.08 19.94
N THR A 97 -6.73 -6.79 19.99
CA THR A 97 -7.15 -7.76 18.98
C THR A 97 -8.54 -7.37 18.47
N GLY A 98 -8.84 -7.66 17.21
CA GLY A 98 -10.14 -7.30 16.68
C GLY A 98 -10.56 -8.10 15.46
N ALA A 99 -11.86 -8.06 15.18
CA ALA A 99 -12.46 -8.76 14.07
C ALA A 99 -13.49 -7.87 13.34
N LEU A 100 -13.43 -7.84 12.01
CA LEU A 100 -14.50 -7.31 11.18
C LEU A 100 -15.43 -8.46 10.82
N VAL A 101 -16.69 -8.37 11.25
CA VAL A 101 -17.70 -9.40 11.04
C VAL A 101 -18.90 -8.86 10.27
N GLU A 102 -19.53 -9.74 9.50
CA GLU A 102 -20.85 -9.53 8.91
C GLU A 102 -21.91 -10.33 9.67
N GLY A 103 -23.14 -9.80 9.69
CA GLY A 103 -24.31 -10.45 10.28
C GLY A 103 -24.52 -10.12 11.77
N GLY A 104 -25.27 -10.99 12.44
CA GLY A 104 -25.64 -10.80 13.85
C GLY A 104 -24.43 -10.87 14.79
N LEU A 105 -24.45 -10.04 15.83
CA LEU A 105 -23.46 -10.04 16.90
C LEU A 105 -24.19 -10.13 18.24
N ASP A 106 -24.33 -11.36 18.75
CA ASP A 106 -24.81 -11.61 20.11
C ASP A 106 -23.61 -11.73 21.08
N GLU A 107 -23.89 -11.71 22.39
CA GLU A 107 -22.85 -11.85 23.41
C GLU A 107 -22.09 -13.19 23.27
N ALA A 108 -22.75 -14.25 22.81
CA ALA A 108 -22.10 -15.54 22.58
C ALA A 108 -21.04 -15.46 21.46
N ARG A 109 -21.30 -14.71 20.38
CA ARG A 109 -20.32 -14.47 19.32
C ARG A 109 -19.20 -13.55 19.78
N ILE A 110 -19.50 -12.52 20.57
CA ILE A 110 -18.47 -11.65 21.17
C ILE A 110 -17.50 -12.50 22.02
N GLU A 111 -18.01 -13.40 22.86
CA GLU A 111 -17.14 -14.22 23.71
C GLU A 111 -16.33 -15.25 22.90
N ARG A 112 -16.91 -15.83 21.83
CA ARG A 112 -16.13 -16.66 20.90
C ARG A 112 -15.00 -15.87 20.24
N LEU A 113 -15.29 -14.66 19.74
CA LEU A 113 -14.26 -13.80 19.15
C LEU A 113 -13.18 -13.45 20.17
N ARG A 114 -13.55 -13.15 21.43
CA ARG A 114 -12.60 -12.85 22.50
C ARG A 114 -11.65 -14.02 22.76
N ALA A 115 -12.16 -15.25 22.72
CA ALA A 115 -11.36 -16.46 22.94
C ALA A 115 -10.50 -16.83 21.72
N GLU A 116 -11.01 -16.68 20.50
CA GLU A 116 -10.39 -17.24 19.29
C GLU A 116 -9.45 -16.25 18.58
N VAL A 117 -9.80 -14.96 18.49
CA VAL A 117 -8.99 -13.97 17.77
C VAL A 117 -7.57 -13.87 18.33
N PRO A 118 -7.34 -13.82 19.67
CA PRO A 118 -5.97 -13.73 20.21
C PRO A 118 -5.12 -14.97 19.94
N ARG A 119 -5.73 -16.13 19.66
CA ARG A 119 -5.01 -17.41 19.44
C ARG A 119 -4.40 -17.53 18.04
N GLN A 120 -4.80 -16.68 17.09
CA GLN A 120 -4.25 -16.59 15.73
C GLN A 120 -4.18 -17.96 15.03
N GLU A 121 -2.98 -18.50 14.77
CA GLU A 121 -2.76 -19.79 14.10
C GLU A 121 -3.47 -20.97 14.81
N ALA A 122 -3.59 -20.89 16.13
CA ALA A 122 -4.31 -21.86 16.95
C ALA A 122 -5.81 -21.56 17.12
N GLY A 123 -6.26 -20.39 16.65
CA GLY A 123 -7.66 -19.94 16.71
C GLY A 123 -8.46 -20.31 15.46
N ARG A 124 -9.79 -20.28 15.57
CA ARG A 124 -10.70 -20.54 14.44
C ARG A 124 -11.78 -19.48 14.31
N ALA A 125 -11.90 -18.93 13.11
CA ALA A 125 -12.93 -17.96 12.76
C ALA A 125 -14.25 -18.64 12.39
N ASP A 126 -15.35 -17.92 12.58
CA ASP A 126 -16.65 -18.30 12.02
C ASP A 126 -16.83 -17.73 10.60
N ALA A 127 -17.71 -18.35 9.80
CA ALA A 127 -17.91 -18.02 8.38
C ALA A 127 -18.35 -16.58 8.10
N GLY A 128 -18.90 -15.88 9.10
CA GLY A 128 -19.27 -14.47 8.98
C GLY A 128 -18.12 -13.52 9.35
N THR A 129 -16.92 -14.01 9.64
CA THR A 129 -15.77 -13.17 10.01
C THR A 129 -14.88 -12.91 8.80
N ILE A 130 -14.67 -11.63 8.48
CA ILE A 130 -13.99 -11.19 7.25
C ILE A 130 -12.51 -10.94 7.53
N ILE A 131 -12.21 -10.15 8.56
CA ILE A 131 -10.85 -9.76 8.92
C ILE A 131 -10.61 -10.10 10.39
N TRP A 132 -9.42 -10.64 10.69
CA TRP A 132 -8.82 -10.56 12.02
C TRP A 132 -7.65 -9.59 11.99
N THR A 133 -7.53 -8.77 13.04
CA THR A 133 -6.43 -7.81 13.19
C THR A 133 -5.95 -7.74 14.61
N ARG A 134 -4.79 -7.10 14.78
CA ARG A 134 -4.13 -6.89 16.06
C ARG A 134 -3.25 -5.65 16.00
N ALA A 135 -3.11 -4.99 17.14
CA ALA A 135 -2.33 -3.78 17.30
C ALA A 135 -1.76 -3.64 18.70
N ASN A 136 -0.73 -2.81 18.84
CA ASN A 136 -0.15 -2.42 20.12
C ASN A 136 -0.29 -0.91 20.32
N ARG A 137 -0.40 -0.50 21.58
CA ARG A 137 -0.29 0.89 21.97
C ARG A 137 1.15 1.36 21.72
N SER A 138 1.30 2.56 21.21
CA SER A 138 2.62 3.16 21.05
C SER A 138 3.23 3.40 22.42
N ALA A 139 4.33 2.71 22.74
CA ALA A 139 5.08 2.90 23.97
C ALA A 139 5.60 4.35 24.11
N ARG A 140 5.83 5.02 22.98
CA ARG A 140 6.33 6.40 22.96
C ARG A 140 5.21 7.44 23.08
N PHE A 141 4.04 7.16 22.50
CA PHE A 141 3.06 8.22 22.21
C PHE A 141 1.70 8.06 22.88
N PHE A 142 1.30 6.86 23.29
CA PHE A 142 -0.04 6.66 23.84
C PHE A 142 -0.24 7.43 25.14
N ASP A 143 0.56 7.15 26.17
CA ASP A 143 0.45 7.85 27.47
C ASP A 143 0.77 9.33 27.38
N TYR A 144 1.73 9.72 26.54
CA TYR A 144 2.05 11.12 26.27
C TYR A 144 0.82 11.90 25.76
N VAL A 145 0.09 11.35 24.78
CA VAL A 145 -1.12 12.01 24.26
C VAL A 145 -2.21 12.06 25.33
N VAL A 146 -2.41 10.97 26.07
CA VAL A 146 -3.36 10.94 27.19
C VAL A 146 -3.05 12.03 28.23
N ASP A 147 -1.78 12.18 28.62
CA ASP A 147 -1.35 13.19 29.60
C ASP A 147 -1.53 14.63 29.08
N ARG A 148 -1.26 14.87 27.80
CA ARG A 148 -1.48 16.20 27.19
C ARG A 148 -2.97 16.57 27.22
N LEU A 149 -3.82 15.65 26.78
CA LEU A 149 -5.27 15.86 26.72
C LEU A 149 -5.87 16.00 28.13
N ALA A 150 -5.47 15.16 29.08
CA ALA A 150 -5.90 15.25 30.48
C ALA A 150 -5.52 16.60 31.10
N ALA A 151 -4.38 17.17 30.71
CA ALA A 151 -3.96 18.50 31.12
C ALA A 151 -4.59 19.66 30.30
N GLY A 152 -5.62 19.38 29.50
CA GLY A 152 -6.34 20.37 28.69
C GLY A 152 -5.54 20.90 27.48
N ARG A 153 -4.52 20.19 27.00
CA ARG A 153 -3.62 20.66 25.93
C ARG A 153 -3.60 19.71 24.72
N GLN A 154 -3.38 20.27 23.53
CA GLN A 154 -3.06 19.47 22.35
C GLN A 154 -1.65 18.87 22.43
N PRO A 155 -1.36 17.75 21.73
CA PRO A 155 -0.01 17.22 21.59
C PRO A 155 0.96 18.22 20.92
N ASP A 156 2.25 18.10 21.24
CA ASP A 156 3.32 18.83 20.55
C ASP A 156 3.79 18.02 19.33
N ALA A 157 3.71 18.65 18.16
CA ALA A 157 4.10 18.01 16.91
C ALA A 157 5.61 17.75 16.79
N GLY A 158 6.45 18.52 17.48
CA GLY A 158 7.89 18.26 17.57
C GLY A 158 8.22 17.00 18.37
N VAL A 159 7.40 16.66 19.37
CA VAL A 159 7.55 15.42 20.16
C VAL A 159 7.09 14.20 19.37
N LEU A 160 5.98 14.32 18.64
CA LEU A 160 5.40 13.22 17.87
C LEU A 160 6.14 12.92 16.56
N GLY A 161 6.86 13.89 16.01
CA GLY A 161 7.75 13.71 14.87
C GLY A 161 7.03 13.60 13.53
N SER A 162 7.65 12.92 12.57
CA SER A 162 7.17 12.87 11.17
C SER A 162 6.20 11.76 10.83
N ALA A 163 6.06 10.74 11.67
CA ALA A 163 5.20 9.57 11.39
C ALA A 163 4.36 9.23 12.62
N PRO A 164 3.48 10.13 13.09
CA PRO A 164 2.85 9.99 14.39
C PRO A 164 1.69 8.98 14.35
N TYR A 165 1.67 8.10 15.34
CA TYR A 165 0.59 7.15 15.61
C TYR A 165 0.52 6.86 17.11
N VAL A 166 -0.68 6.58 17.63
CA VAL A 166 -0.86 6.13 19.03
C VAL A 166 -1.19 4.64 19.13
N LEU A 167 -1.67 4.05 18.04
CA LEU A 167 -1.76 2.60 17.84
C LEU A 167 -0.96 2.17 16.61
N ARG A 168 -0.41 0.97 16.68
CA ARG A 168 0.28 0.35 15.55
C ARG A 168 -0.24 -1.05 15.30
N SER A 169 -0.79 -1.26 14.11
CA SER A 169 -1.18 -2.58 13.62
C SER A 169 0.02 -3.48 13.40
N THR A 170 -0.15 -4.78 13.65
CA THR A 170 0.88 -5.80 13.35
C THR A 170 0.42 -6.82 12.32
N ALA A 171 -0.88 -6.99 12.10
CA ALA A 171 -1.40 -7.84 11.02
C ALA A 171 -2.85 -7.52 10.66
N PHE A 172 -3.21 -7.87 9.42
CA PHE A 172 -4.59 -8.03 8.96
C PHE A 172 -4.67 -9.37 8.23
N TYR A 173 -5.40 -10.32 8.79
CA TYR A 173 -5.61 -11.65 8.21
C TYR A 173 -6.99 -11.73 7.59
N SER A 174 -7.09 -12.45 6.47
CA SER A 174 -8.30 -12.58 5.65
C SER A 174 -8.19 -13.78 4.71
N ASN A 175 -9.19 -13.95 3.85
CA ASN A 175 -9.16 -14.80 2.66
C ASN A 175 -8.83 -16.27 2.98
N GLY A 176 -9.71 -16.92 3.74
CA GLY A 176 -9.60 -18.34 4.09
C GLY A 176 -8.65 -18.63 5.27
N LYS A 177 -7.72 -17.73 5.59
CA LYS A 177 -6.81 -17.92 6.74
C LYS A 177 -7.63 -18.09 8.03
N PHE A 178 -7.32 -19.12 8.82
CA PHE A 178 -8.04 -19.48 10.06
C PHE A 178 -9.54 -19.79 9.92
N GLY A 179 -10.06 -19.96 8.70
CA GLY A 179 -11.49 -20.09 8.42
C GLY A 179 -12.22 -18.76 8.21
N LEU A 180 -11.48 -17.66 8.01
CA LEU A 180 -12.03 -16.36 7.63
C LEU A 180 -12.71 -16.45 6.25
N ALA A 181 -13.68 -15.57 6.00
CA ALA A 181 -14.39 -15.52 4.74
C ALA A 181 -13.44 -15.33 3.55
N ASP A 182 -13.65 -16.11 2.50
CA ASP A 182 -12.94 -16.00 1.24
C ASP A 182 -13.35 -14.74 0.48
N PHE A 183 -12.41 -14.13 -0.24
CA PHE A 183 -12.67 -12.95 -1.06
C PHE A 183 -13.68 -13.23 -2.18
N GLU A 184 -13.75 -14.46 -2.68
CA GLU A 184 -14.71 -14.90 -3.72
C GLU A 184 -16.17 -14.70 -3.31
N ARG A 185 -16.46 -14.57 -2.00
CA ARG A 185 -17.79 -14.27 -1.49
C ARG A 185 -18.29 -12.88 -1.88
N PHE A 186 -17.38 -11.93 -2.12
CA PHE A 186 -17.74 -10.59 -2.56
C PHE A 186 -17.83 -10.59 -4.08
N ASP A 187 -19.02 -10.31 -4.62
CA ASP A 187 -19.17 -10.03 -6.05
C ASP A 187 -18.50 -8.68 -6.42
N ALA A 188 -18.48 -8.34 -7.71
CA ALA A 188 -17.82 -7.14 -8.20
C ALA A 188 -18.46 -5.84 -7.68
N GLU A 189 -19.78 -5.86 -7.46
CA GLU A 189 -20.59 -4.69 -7.10
C GLU A 189 -20.68 -4.50 -5.59
N HIS A 190 -20.35 -5.54 -4.83
CA HIS A 190 -20.26 -5.54 -3.39
C HIS A 190 -19.37 -4.38 -2.91
N PRO A 191 -19.73 -3.66 -1.83
CA PRO A 191 -18.94 -2.49 -1.39
C PRO A 191 -17.48 -2.84 -1.05
N LEU A 192 -17.24 -4.08 -0.58
CA LEU A 192 -15.92 -4.65 -0.31
C LEU A 192 -15.35 -5.53 -1.45
N GLY A 193 -15.97 -5.50 -2.64
CA GLY A 193 -15.64 -6.34 -3.81
C GLY A 193 -14.36 -5.96 -4.56
N VAL A 194 -13.77 -4.80 -4.25
CA VAL A 194 -12.41 -4.43 -4.66
C VAL A 194 -11.43 -5.00 -3.62
N PRO A 195 -10.32 -5.64 -4.05
CA PRO A 195 -9.32 -6.18 -3.14
C PRO A 195 -8.87 -5.16 -2.09
N TYR A 196 -8.52 -5.64 -0.89
CA TYR A 196 -8.06 -4.83 0.24
C TYR A 196 -9.06 -3.82 0.85
N ARG A 197 -10.26 -3.58 0.29
CA ARG A 197 -11.25 -2.68 0.91
C ARG A 197 -11.64 -3.07 2.33
N ALA A 198 -11.87 -4.36 2.58
CA ALA A 198 -12.16 -4.86 3.93
C ALA A 198 -11.00 -4.59 4.92
N HIS A 199 -9.76 -4.67 4.43
CA HIS A 199 -8.55 -4.38 5.22
C HIS A 199 -8.47 -2.89 5.52
N MET A 200 -8.71 -2.04 4.52
CA MET A 200 -8.71 -0.58 4.68
C MET A 200 -9.82 -0.12 5.61
N LEU A 201 -11.02 -0.71 5.56
CA LEU A 201 -12.12 -0.42 6.48
C LEU A 201 -11.72 -0.77 7.92
N THR A 202 -11.15 -1.96 8.11
CA THR A 202 -10.68 -2.42 9.42
C THR A 202 -9.56 -1.50 9.96
N ALA A 203 -8.60 -1.13 9.11
CA ALA A 203 -7.51 -0.23 9.49
C ALA A 203 -8.00 1.18 9.82
N TRP A 204 -8.99 1.70 9.09
CA TRP A 204 -9.58 3.00 9.39
C TRP A 204 -10.34 3.00 10.72
N LEU A 205 -11.12 1.96 11.01
CA LEU A 205 -11.81 1.79 12.30
C LEU A 205 -10.83 1.55 13.46
N LEU A 206 -9.73 0.85 13.21
CA LEU A 206 -8.66 0.67 14.20
C LEU A 206 -7.92 1.98 14.49
N ARG A 207 -7.77 2.85 13.49
CA ARG A 207 -7.31 4.23 13.70
C ARG A 207 -8.31 5.01 14.53
N GLU A 208 -9.61 4.94 14.23
CA GLU A 208 -10.65 5.61 15.03
C GLU A 208 -10.61 5.17 16.50
N LEU A 209 -10.47 3.86 16.75
CA LEU A 209 -10.26 3.31 18.09
C LEU A 209 -9.05 3.93 18.80
N ALA A 210 -7.97 4.23 18.06
CA ALA A 210 -6.79 4.87 18.60
C ALA A 210 -7.12 6.22 19.23
N TYR A 211 -7.91 7.03 18.52
CA TYR A 211 -8.38 8.33 18.98
C TYR A 211 -9.33 8.20 20.17
N ASP A 212 -10.33 7.32 20.06
CA ASP A 212 -11.33 7.14 21.10
C ASP A 212 -10.71 6.65 22.42
N LEU A 213 -9.72 5.75 22.36
CA LEU A 213 -9.03 5.26 23.55
C LEU A 213 -8.22 6.37 24.24
N VAL A 214 -7.45 7.18 23.51
CA VAL A 214 -6.67 8.25 24.16
C VAL A 214 -7.55 9.34 24.74
N GLU A 215 -8.64 9.72 24.04
CA GLU A 215 -9.61 10.70 24.55
C GLU A 215 -10.39 10.16 25.75
N HIS A 216 -10.75 8.87 25.74
CA HIS A 216 -11.40 8.22 26.89
C HIS A 216 -10.48 8.20 28.10
N CYS A 217 -9.28 7.62 27.97
CA CYS A 217 -8.31 7.55 29.07
C CYS A 217 -8.00 8.94 29.65
N ALA A 218 -7.90 9.96 28.80
CA ALA A 218 -7.70 11.34 29.25
C ALA A 218 -8.87 11.84 30.09
N ARG A 219 -10.11 11.63 29.61
CA ARG A 219 -11.35 12.00 30.33
C ARG A 219 -11.52 11.27 31.66
N ARG A 220 -10.98 10.05 31.77
CA ARG A 220 -10.98 9.27 33.02
C ARG A 220 -9.95 9.80 34.03
N ARG A 221 -8.86 10.44 33.56
CA ARG A 221 -7.91 11.17 34.42
C ARG A 221 -8.46 12.53 34.84
N ASP A 222 -9.12 13.25 33.93
CA ASP A 222 -9.74 14.55 34.18
C ASP A 222 -11.05 14.69 33.38
N PRO A 223 -12.23 14.87 34.02
CA PRO A 223 -13.50 15.05 33.31
C PRO A 223 -13.51 16.20 32.30
N ASP A 224 -12.67 17.22 32.49
CA ASP A 224 -12.52 18.40 31.64
C ASP A 224 -11.39 18.26 30.61
N ALA A 225 -10.85 17.04 30.43
CA ALA A 225 -9.81 16.75 29.45
C ALA A 225 -10.19 17.24 28.03
N ALA A 226 -9.20 17.80 27.34
CA ALA A 226 -9.33 18.21 25.95
C ALA A 226 -9.57 17.00 25.04
N ARG A 227 -10.23 17.24 23.90
CA ARG A 227 -10.28 16.31 22.77
C ARG A 227 -9.25 16.73 21.71
N LEU A 228 -8.91 15.83 20.79
CA LEU A 228 -8.07 16.20 19.66
C LEU A 228 -8.87 17.12 18.71
N THR A 229 -8.39 18.34 18.49
CA THR A 229 -9.07 19.40 17.72
C THR A 229 -8.24 19.84 16.51
N GLY A 230 -8.84 20.66 15.63
CA GLY A 230 -8.15 21.25 14.48
C GLY A 230 -7.44 20.20 13.62
N ALA A 231 -6.18 20.47 13.27
CA ALA A 231 -5.36 19.56 12.47
C ALA A 231 -5.10 18.20 13.15
N TRP A 232 -5.11 18.12 14.49
CA TRP A 232 -4.90 16.86 15.22
C TRP A 232 -6.00 15.84 14.98
N ARG A 233 -7.22 16.28 14.62
CA ARG A 233 -8.32 15.38 14.26
C ARG A 233 -7.94 14.40 13.16
N ARG A 234 -7.08 14.81 12.23
CA ARG A 234 -6.71 14.01 11.05
C ARG A 234 -5.22 13.63 11.01
N HIS A 235 -4.36 14.25 11.84
CA HIS A 235 -2.90 14.08 11.70
C HIS A 235 -2.35 12.71 12.17
N LEU A 236 -2.94 12.07 13.17
CA LEU A 236 -2.44 10.76 13.65
C LEU A 236 -2.86 9.66 12.69
N GLY A 237 -1.87 8.95 12.16
CA GLY A 237 -2.11 7.74 11.37
C GLY A 237 -2.26 6.50 12.25
N LEU A 238 -2.57 5.38 11.60
CA LEU A 238 -2.36 4.06 12.16
C LEU A 238 -0.96 3.58 11.77
N GLY A 239 -0.10 3.32 12.74
CA GLY A 239 1.23 2.78 12.45
C GLY A 239 1.14 1.37 11.86
N ASN A 240 2.10 1.02 11.02
CA ASN A 240 2.32 -0.35 10.56
C ASN A 240 3.82 -0.61 10.31
N ALA A 241 4.21 -1.88 10.34
CA ALA A 241 5.52 -2.33 9.91
C ALA A 241 5.34 -3.49 8.94
N THR A 242 6.11 -3.50 7.85
CA THR A 242 6.06 -4.57 6.87
C THR A 242 7.45 -5.10 6.57
N GLY A 243 7.51 -6.40 6.27
CA GLY A 243 8.73 -7.13 5.96
C GLY A 243 8.70 -7.83 4.61
N LEU A 244 9.62 -8.78 4.44
CA LEU A 244 9.94 -9.43 3.17
C LEU A 244 8.77 -10.17 2.50
N GLY A 245 7.71 -10.52 3.24
CA GLY A 245 6.58 -11.29 2.72
C GLY A 245 5.84 -10.66 1.53
N MET A 246 5.91 -9.34 1.38
CA MET A 246 5.29 -8.64 0.27
C MET A 246 6.00 -8.89 -1.08
N VAL A 247 7.31 -9.13 -1.08
CA VAL A 247 8.06 -9.27 -2.33
C VAL A 247 7.69 -10.56 -3.09
N PRO A 248 7.69 -11.75 -2.46
CA PRO A 248 7.24 -12.97 -3.15
C PRO A 248 5.79 -12.92 -3.59
N TYR A 249 4.93 -12.14 -2.95
CA TYR A 249 3.52 -12.02 -3.35
C TYR A 249 3.38 -11.44 -4.76
N VAL A 250 3.88 -10.23 -5.02
CA VAL A 250 3.72 -9.63 -6.36
C VAL A 250 4.46 -10.41 -7.45
N VAL A 251 5.57 -11.09 -7.09
CA VAL A 251 6.29 -11.96 -8.02
C VAL A 251 5.44 -13.18 -8.35
N ASN A 252 4.79 -13.83 -7.40
CA ASN A 252 3.98 -15.02 -7.71
C ASN A 252 2.61 -14.70 -8.33
N HIS A 253 2.23 -13.42 -8.37
CA HIS A 253 0.91 -12.95 -8.79
C HIS A 253 1.02 -11.85 -9.88
N PRO A 254 1.50 -12.17 -11.09
CA PRO A 254 1.80 -11.17 -12.13
C PRO A 254 0.56 -10.38 -12.61
N ALA A 255 -0.62 -10.99 -12.60
CA ALA A 255 -1.87 -10.28 -12.92
C ALA A 255 -2.24 -9.23 -11.87
N VAL A 256 -1.91 -9.48 -10.59
CA VAL A 256 -2.10 -8.52 -9.50
C VAL A 256 -1.11 -7.36 -9.62
N LEU A 257 0.18 -7.67 -9.88
CA LEU A 257 1.20 -6.65 -10.15
C LEU A 257 0.77 -5.74 -11.31
N ASP A 258 0.35 -6.34 -12.43
CA ASP A 258 -0.12 -5.63 -13.60
C ASP A 258 -1.29 -4.69 -13.26
N ALA A 259 -2.32 -5.17 -12.57
CA ALA A 259 -3.45 -4.35 -12.17
C ALA A 259 -3.04 -3.19 -11.23
N TRP A 260 -2.12 -3.43 -10.30
CA TRP A 260 -1.63 -2.40 -9.37
C TRP A 260 -0.77 -1.33 -10.05
N VAL A 261 0.02 -1.72 -11.06
CA VAL A 261 0.75 -0.76 -11.88
C VAL A 261 -0.24 0.04 -12.74
N GLN A 262 -1.18 -0.64 -13.40
CA GLN A 262 -2.20 0.01 -14.23
C GLN A 262 -3.10 0.98 -13.45
N LEU A 263 -3.37 0.72 -12.17
CA LEU A 263 -4.08 1.65 -11.28
C LEU A 263 -3.43 3.04 -11.26
N ARG A 264 -2.10 3.10 -11.34
CA ARG A 264 -1.33 4.35 -11.35
C ARG A 264 -1.16 4.88 -12.77
N GLU A 265 -0.75 4.02 -13.69
CA GLU A 265 -0.37 4.43 -15.04
C GLU A 265 -1.56 4.90 -15.88
N ARG A 266 -2.74 4.28 -15.74
CA ARG A 266 -3.95 4.73 -16.46
C ARG A 266 -4.39 6.11 -15.98
N ALA A 267 -4.38 6.33 -14.67
CA ALA A 267 -4.71 7.61 -14.06
C ALA A 267 -3.74 8.72 -14.48
N LEU A 268 -2.44 8.42 -14.42
CA LEU A 268 -1.41 9.37 -14.83
C LEU A 268 -1.50 9.67 -16.33
N ALA A 269 -1.57 8.65 -17.19
CA ALA A 269 -1.63 8.83 -18.64
C ALA A 269 -2.85 9.67 -19.08
N SER A 270 -4.00 9.51 -18.41
CA SER A 270 -5.21 10.30 -18.68
C SER A 270 -5.02 11.79 -18.39
N VAL A 271 -4.16 12.14 -17.43
CA VAL A 271 -3.78 13.51 -17.11
C VAL A 271 -2.69 14.01 -18.06
N LEU A 272 -1.64 13.22 -18.31
CA LEU A 272 -0.52 13.62 -19.17
C LEU A 272 -0.91 13.85 -20.63
N ALA A 273 -2.02 13.28 -21.10
CA ALA A 273 -2.53 13.47 -22.45
C ALA A 273 -3.31 14.79 -22.64
N ARG A 274 -3.66 15.50 -21.56
CA ARG A 274 -4.52 16.69 -21.63
C ARG A 274 -3.79 17.87 -22.24
N GLU A 275 -4.45 18.51 -23.20
CA GLU A 275 -4.10 19.86 -23.59
C GLU A 275 -4.75 20.84 -22.62
N VAL A 276 -3.95 21.78 -22.09
CA VAL A 276 -4.39 22.68 -21.02
C VAL A 276 -4.15 24.13 -21.46
N PRO A 277 -5.21 24.96 -21.56
CA PRO A 277 -5.03 26.37 -21.91
C PRO A 277 -4.35 27.14 -20.77
N ALA A 278 -3.69 28.25 -21.12
CA ALA A 278 -3.14 29.16 -20.14
C ALA A 278 -4.22 29.68 -19.17
N GLY A 279 -3.89 29.76 -17.88
CA GLY A 279 -4.81 30.22 -16.84
C GLY A 279 -5.84 29.19 -16.37
N HIS A 280 -5.73 27.91 -16.77
CA HIS A 280 -6.61 26.85 -16.28
C HIS A 280 -6.51 26.68 -14.74
N PRO A 281 -7.62 26.49 -14.00
CA PRO A 281 -7.62 26.41 -12.53
C PRO A 281 -6.76 25.27 -11.97
N ASP A 282 -6.63 24.16 -12.71
CA ASP A 282 -5.76 23.05 -12.33
C ASP A 282 -4.29 23.46 -12.13
N VAL A 283 -3.81 24.52 -12.80
CA VAL A 283 -2.44 25.03 -12.60
C VAL A 283 -2.26 25.52 -11.17
N ALA A 284 -3.21 26.32 -10.67
CA ALA A 284 -3.18 26.78 -9.28
C ALA A 284 -3.27 25.61 -8.30
N ARG A 285 -4.07 24.58 -8.61
CA ARG A 285 -4.15 23.37 -7.78
C ARG A 285 -2.84 22.59 -7.75
N VAL A 286 -2.15 22.41 -8.88
CA VAL A 286 -0.84 21.74 -8.94
C VAL A 286 0.21 22.52 -8.17
N VAL A 287 0.27 23.85 -8.34
CA VAL A 287 1.17 24.72 -7.56
C VAL A 287 0.92 24.57 -6.06
N ALA A 288 -0.34 24.61 -5.62
CA ALA A 288 -0.70 24.46 -4.22
C ALA A 288 -0.32 23.08 -3.66
N LEU A 289 -0.57 22.00 -4.40
CA LEU A 289 -0.25 20.63 -3.98
C LEU A 289 1.26 20.37 -3.97
N LEU A 290 2.03 20.90 -4.93
CA LEU A 290 3.49 20.82 -4.93
C LEU A 290 4.10 21.63 -3.78
N GLY A 291 3.57 22.82 -3.48
CA GLY A 291 3.96 23.60 -2.31
C GLY A 291 3.70 22.84 -1.00
N ARG A 292 2.51 22.24 -0.88
CA ARG A 292 2.15 21.39 0.27
C ARG A 292 3.08 20.18 0.40
N ALA A 293 3.38 19.49 -0.71
CA ALA A 293 4.30 18.37 -0.74
C ALA A 293 5.73 18.77 -0.31
N ARG A 294 6.24 19.89 -0.82
CA ARG A 294 7.54 20.46 -0.42
C ARG A 294 7.58 20.70 1.09
N ASP A 295 6.59 21.39 1.64
CA ASP A 295 6.57 21.76 3.05
C ASP A 295 6.44 20.54 3.96
N HIS A 296 5.59 19.58 3.57
CA HIS A 296 5.46 18.29 4.24
C HIS A 296 6.81 17.54 4.27
N LEU A 297 7.48 17.39 3.13
CA LEU A 297 8.76 16.69 3.02
C LEU A 297 9.90 17.42 3.76
N ALA A 298 9.94 18.76 3.69
CA ALA A 298 10.93 19.56 4.40
C ALA A 298 10.82 19.42 5.92
N ALA A 299 9.61 19.18 6.44
CA ALA A 299 9.39 18.93 7.86
C ALA A 299 9.87 17.53 8.32
N GLN A 300 10.18 16.61 7.40
CA GLN A 300 10.57 15.22 7.69
C GLN A 300 12.06 15.04 8.04
N VAL A 301 12.55 15.85 8.98
CA VAL A 301 13.96 15.85 9.40
C VAL A 301 14.34 14.68 10.32
N ASP A 302 13.36 14.08 11.00
CA ASP A 302 13.54 13.03 12.01
C ASP A 302 13.15 11.63 11.50
N LEU A 303 12.77 11.50 10.23
CA LEU A 303 12.40 10.23 9.62
C LEU A 303 13.64 9.52 9.06
N ALA A 304 13.91 8.29 9.53
CA ALA A 304 14.96 7.46 8.93
C ALA A 304 14.55 7.10 7.50
N THR A 305 15.43 7.36 6.52
CA THR A 305 15.13 7.23 5.07
C THR A 305 16.14 6.38 4.32
N ALA A 306 17.34 6.16 4.86
CA ALA A 306 18.38 5.36 4.20
C ALA A 306 17.86 3.97 3.77
N PRO A 307 18.17 3.49 2.55
CA PRO A 307 19.14 4.04 1.60
C PRO A 307 18.59 5.12 0.65
N TYR A 308 17.39 5.65 0.90
CA TYR A 308 16.76 6.67 0.08
C TYR A 308 17.15 8.09 0.52
N PRO A 309 16.97 9.10 -0.35
CA PRO A 309 17.14 10.50 0.02
C PRO A 309 16.23 10.90 1.20
N THR A 310 16.70 11.84 2.00
CA THR A 310 15.95 12.43 3.10
C THR A 310 14.79 13.28 2.61
N GLY A 311 13.80 13.51 3.47
CA GLY A 311 12.67 14.42 3.17
C GLY A 311 13.12 15.80 2.67
N PRO A 312 14.05 16.50 3.36
CA PRO A 312 14.59 17.77 2.89
C PRO A 312 15.29 17.72 1.52
N GLU A 313 16.02 16.65 1.20
CA GLU A 313 16.63 16.48 -0.12
C GLU A 313 15.56 16.32 -1.22
N VAL A 314 14.54 15.51 -0.97
CA VAL A 314 13.41 15.38 -1.92
C VAL A 314 12.67 16.72 -2.03
N ALA A 315 12.44 17.43 -0.93
CA ALA A 315 11.80 18.75 -0.93
C ALA A 315 12.54 19.79 -1.80
N ALA A 316 13.88 19.73 -1.83
CA ALA A 316 14.68 20.57 -2.72
C ALA A 316 14.37 20.27 -4.19
N THR A 317 14.30 18.98 -4.57
CA THR A 317 13.94 18.59 -5.95
C THR A 317 12.51 18.98 -6.32
N ILE A 318 11.56 18.90 -5.36
CA ILE A 318 10.18 19.35 -5.55
C ILE A 318 10.10 20.87 -5.71
N SER A 319 10.95 21.63 -5.01
CA SER A 319 11.01 23.09 -5.15
C SER A 319 11.40 23.50 -6.57
N GLU A 320 12.26 22.75 -7.24
CA GLU A 320 12.59 23.00 -8.63
C GLU A 320 11.42 22.73 -9.59
N VAL A 321 10.64 21.66 -9.36
CA VAL A 321 9.44 21.39 -10.17
C VAL A 321 8.32 22.38 -9.86
N LEU A 322 8.20 22.82 -8.62
CA LEU A 322 7.27 23.87 -8.20
C LEU A 322 7.59 25.19 -8.93
N ALA A 323 8.86 25.57 -9.05
CA ALA A 323 9.25 26.77 -9.81
C ALA A 323 8.81 26.67 -11.29
N LEU A 324 8.86 25.48 -11.90
CA LEU A 324 8.34 25.25 -13.25
C LEU A 324 6.81 25.33 -13.32
N ALA A 325 6.10 24.90 -12.28
CA ALA A 325 4.65 25.04 -12.20
C ALA A 325 4.22 26.50 -11.95
N GLU A 326 5.01 27.27 -11.20
CA GLU A 326 4.82 28.72 -11.00
C GLU A 326 5.12 29.50 -12.29
N GLU A 327 6.15 29.10 -13.04
CA GLU A 327 6.42 29.62 -14.38
C GLU A 327 5.23 29.38 -15.32
N LEU A 328 4.68 28.15 -15.30
CA LEU A 328 3.49 27.80 -16.07
C LEU A 328 2.30 28.68 -15.68
N ALA A 329 2.11 28.94 -14.38
CA ALA A 329 1.04 29.80 -13.88
C ALA A 329 1.21 31.27 -14.34
N ALA A 330 2.44 31.78 -14.35
CA ALA A 330 2.74 33.17 -14.67
C ALA A 330 2.77 33.45 -16.19
N CYS A 331 3.37 32.53 -16.95
CA CYS A 331 3.79 32.79 -18.33
C CYS A 331 3.25 31.76 -19.34
N GLY A 332 2.62 30.67 -18.89
CA GLY A 332 2.14 29.60 -19.78
C GLY A 332 3.27 28.75 -20.39
N THR A 333 4.46 28.78 -19.78
CA THR A 333 5.65 28.05 -20.24
C THR A 333 6.17 27.11 -19.17
N VAL A 334 6.85 26.04 -19.59
CA VAL A 334 7.62 25.15 -18.71
C VAL A 334 9.05 25.15 -19.21
N ALA A 335 9.99 25.66 -18.39
CA ALA A 335 11.39 25.83 -18.75
C ALA A 335 11.60 26.70 -20.01
N GLY A 336 10.82 27.78 -20.13
CA GLY A 336 10.86 28.74 -21.23
C GLY A 336 10.17 28.28 -22.52
N ILE A 337 9.57 27.09 -22.53
CA ILE A 337 8.91 26.51 -23.71
C ILE A 337 7.40 26.52 -23.48
N SER A 338 6.64 27.05 -24.44
CA SER A 338 5.17 26.96 -24.41
C SER A 338 4.75 25.49 -24.49
N ALA A 339 4.03 25.03 -23.47
CA ALA A 339 3.64 23.63 -23.33
C ALA A 339 2.13 23.48 -23.53
N THR A 340 1.71 22.85 -24.62
CA THR A 340 0.30 22.48 -24.84
C THR A 340 -0.14 21.38 -23.87
N GLN A 341 0.77 20.48 -23.50
CA GLN A 341 0.58 19.42 -22.49
C GLN A 341 1.47 19.68 -21.26
N PRO A 342 1.15 20.68 -20.41
CA PRO A 342 2.03 21.09 -19.32
C PRO A 342 2.26 19.99 -18.27
N TRP A 343 1.29 19.11 -18.05
CA TRP A 343 1.42 18.00 -17.10
C TRP A 343 2.50 16.99 -17.53
N ARG A 344 2.57 16.70 -18.84
CA ARG A 344 3.65 15.89 -19.42
C ARG A 344 5.00 16.56 -19.20
N ALA A 345 5.11 17.86 -19.50
CA ALA A 345 6.34 18.60 -19.33
C ALA A 345 6.83 18.62 -17.86
N LEU A 346 5.92 18.82 -16.89
CA LEU A 346 6.25 18.75 -15.46
C LEU A 346 6.66 17.34 -15.03
N HIS A 347 5.98 16.29 -15.50
CA HIS A 347 6.33 14.91 -15.18
C HIS A 347 7.70 14.49 -15.76
N GLU A 348 8.01 14.88 -17.00
CA GLU A 348 9.33 14.67 -17.62
C GLU A 348 10.42 15.49 -16.93
N ALA A 349 10.10 16.69 -16.43
CA ALA A 349 11.01 17.46 -15.61
C ALA A 349 11.30 16.75 -14.28
N ALA A 350 10.29 16.17 -13.64
CA ALA A 350 10.45 15.40 -12.40
C ALA A 350 11.29 14.13 -12.59
N GLU A 351 11.16 13.46 -13.73
CA GLU A 351 11.99 12.29 -14.07
C GLU A 351 13.49 12.59 -13.98
N ARG A 352 13.94 13.74 -14.47
CA ARG A 352 15.36 14.13 -14.45
C ARG A 352 15.90 14.37 -13.04
N ARG A 353 15.02 14.41 -12.03
CA ARG A 353 15.33 14.64 -10.61
C ARG A 353 15.24 13.37 -9.78
N GLY A 354 15.01 12.22 -10.42
CA GLY A 354 15.04 10.90 -9.80
C GLY A 354 13.66 10.35 -9.39
N PRO A 355 13.62 9.08 -8.95
CA PRO A 355 12.37 8.37 -8.71
C PRO A 355 11.47 8.98 -7.63
N GLU A 356 12.06 9.50 -6.55
CA GLU A 356 11.30 10.12 -5.45
C GLU A 356 10.55 11.38 -5.91
N CYS A 357 11.23 12.26 -6.65
CA CYS A 357 10.63 13.46 -7.23
C CYS A 357 9.51 13.10 -8.20
N ARG A 358 9.80 12.17 -9.13
CA ARG A 358 8.83 11.67 -10.11
C ARG A 358 7.59 11.08 -9.46
N GLY A 359 7.74 10.26 -8.41
CA GLY A 359 6.63 9.63 -7.71
C GLY A 359 5.72 10.62 -6.99
N ILE A 360 6.28 11.67 -6.37
CA ILE A 360 5.52 12.76 -5.75
C ILE A 360 4.76 13.57 -6.82
N VAL A 361 5.42 13.94 -7.92
CA VAL A 361 4.78 14.68 -9.02
C VAL A 361 3.68 13.85 -9.68
N ALA A 362 3.90 12.54 -9.87
CA ALA A 362 2.86 11.63 -10.36
C ALA A 362 1.66 11.53 -9.38
N SER A 363 1.90 11.52 -8.07
CA SER A 363 0.82 11.58 -7.06
C SER A 363 0.04 12.89 -7.18
N VAL A 364 0.71 14.05 -7.23
CA VAL A 364 0.05 15.36 -7.40
C VAL A 364 -0.78 15.42 -8.69
N LEU A 365 -0.20 15.03 -9.83
CA LEU A 365 -0.90 15.06 -11.11
C LEU A 365 -2.09 14.09 -11.13
N SER A 366 -1.99 12.95 -10.44
CA SER A 366 -3.10 12.00 -10.33
C SER A 366 -4.31 12.58 -9.60
N GLU A 367 -4.15 13.62 -8.77
CA GLU A 367 -5.29 14.30 -8.14
C GLU A 367 -6.19 15.01 -9.17
N LEU A 368 -5.66 15.34 -10.35
CA LEU A 368 -6.43 15.93 -11.46
C LEU A 368 -7.20 14.89 -12.27
N CYS A 369 -7.08 13.59 -11.96
CA CYS A 369 -7.73 12.54 -12.74
C CYS A 369 -9.25 12.77 -12.81
N ASP A 370 -9.82 12.53 -13.99
CA ASP A 370 -11.25 12.70 -14.22
C ASP A 370 -12.00 11.60 -13.46
N PRO A 371 -12.93 11.94 -12.54
CA PRO A 371 -13.71 10.94 -11.81
C PRO A 371 -14.40 9.90 -12.71
N ALA A 372 -14.67 10.23 -13.99
CA ALA A 372 -15.25 9.31 -14.95
C ALA A 372 -14.39 8.05 -15.21
N VAL A 373 -13.07 8.07 -14.93
CA VAL A 373 -12.21 6.89 -15.10
C VAL A 373 -12.06 6.05 -13.83
N ASP A 374 -12.45 6.57 -12.66
CA ASP A 374 -12.24 5.91 -11.36
C ASP A 374 -12.86 4.51 -11.33
N SER A 375 -14.12 4.37 -11.77
CA SER A 375 -14.84 3.08 -11.77
C SER A 375 -14.18 2.03 -12.68
N ALA A 376 -13.64 2.45 -13.82
CA ALA A 376 -12.95 1.55 -14.75
C ALA A 376 -11.59 1.09 -14.19
N ILE A 377 -10.90 1.96 -13.46
CA ILE A 377 -9.65 1.62 -12.76
C ILE A 377 -9.93 0.65 -11.61
N GLU A 378 -10.93 0.92 -10.79
CA GLU A 378 -11.30 0.06 -9.67
C GLU A 378 -11.75 -1.34 -10.12
N ALA A 379 -12.56 -1.43 -11.18
CA ALA A 379 -13.01 -2.71 -11.73
C ALA A 379 -11.84 -3.58 -12.22
N ALA A 380 -10.78 -2.96 -12.76
CA ALA A 380 -9.60 -3.65 -13.24
C ALA A 380 -8.73 -4.27 -12.13
N LEU A 381 -8.98 -3.94 -10.85
CA LEU A 381 -8.25 -4.51 -9.71
C LEU A 381 -8.71 -5.92 -9.37
N ARG A 382 -9.88 -6.35 -9.86
CA ARG A 382 -10.33 -7.73 -9.75
C ARG A 382 -9.78 -8.53 -10.92
N VAL A 383 -8.85 -9.44 -10.65
CA VAL A 383 -8.09 -10.16 -11.67
C VAL A 383 -8.30 -11.67 -11.60
N ASP A 384 -8.21 -12.32 -12.76
CA ASP A 384 -8.05 -13.78 -12.85
C ASP A 384 -6.58 -14.13 -12.67
N GLU A 385 -6.27 -14.79 -11.56
CA GLU A 385 -4.92 -15.21 -11.19
C GLU A 385 -4.56 -16.59 -11.75
N THR A 386 -5.50 -17.27 -12.42
CA THR A 386 -5.25 -18.61 -12.95
C THR A 386 -4.21 -18.57 -14.08
N SER A 387 -3.16 -19.38 -13.93
CA SER A 387 -2.11 -19.53 -14.93
C SER A 387 -2.09 -20.97 -15.43
N ARG A 388 -2.54 -21.17 -16.68
CA ARG A 388 -2.60 -22.48 -17.33
C ARG A 388 -1.68 -22.51 -18.54
N VAL A 389 -0.94 -23.61 -18.68
CA VAL A 389 -0.17 -23.86 -19.91
C VAL A 389 -1.15 -24.10 -21.06
N ARG A 390 -0.91 -23.44 -22.19
CA ARG A 390 -1.45 -23.77 -23.51
C ARG A 390 -0.55 -24.83 -24.15
N PRO A 391 -0.90 -26.13 -24.08
CA PRO A 391 0.00 -27.22 -24.46
C PRO A 391 0.29 -27.29 -25.97
N SER A 392 -0.63 -26.76 -26.79
CA SER A 392 -0.56 -26.76 -28.25
C SER A 392 0.26 -25.62 -28.85
N MET A 393 0.62 -24.60 -28.05
CA MET A 393 1.50 -23.51 -28.51
C MET A 393 2.85 -24.10 -28.93
N SER A 394 3.44 -23.59 -30.02
CA SER A 394 4.73 -24.11 -30.48
C SER A 394 5.88 -23.60 -29.60
N CYS A 395 6.99 -24.34 -29.57
CA CYS A 395 8.21 -23.89 -28.90
C CYS A 395 8.76 -22.58 -29.49
N GLY A 396 8.63 -22.39 -30.81
CA GLY A 396 9.01 -21.14 -31.49
C GLY A 396 8.17 -19.95 -31.05
N GLU A 397 6.86 -20.12 -30.84
CA GLU A 397 6.01 -19.06 -30.29
C GLU A 397 6.41 -18.70 -28.86
N VAL A 398 6.74 -19.69 -28.01
CA VAL A 398 7.24 -19.42 -26.64
C VAL A 398 8.57 -18.67 -26.67
N ALA A 399 9.50 -19.04 -27.57
CA ALA A 399 10.76 -18.33 -27.75
C ALA A 399 10.53 -16.86 -28.13
N ARG A 400 9.59 -16.59 -29.04
CA ARG A 400 9.21 -15.22 -29.41
C ARG A 400 8.64 -14.43 -28.22
N LEU A 401 7.80 -15.05 -27.39
CA LEU A 401 7.25 -14.41 -26.19
C LEU A 401 8.34 -14.10 -25.14
N LEU A 402 9.38 -14.94 -25.05
CA LEU A 402 10.55 -14.66 -24.22
C LEU A 402 11.29 -13.43 -24.72
N ASP A 403 11.52 -13.33 -26.03
CA ASP A 403 12.18 -12.16 -26.62
C ASP A 403 11.37 -10.88 -26.44
N GLU A 404 10.03 -10.97 -26.49
CA GLU A 404 9.15 -9.81 -26.36
C GLU A 404 9.02 -9.32 -24.91
N HIS A 405 8.90 -10.22 -23.93
CA HIS A 405 8.53 -9.84 -22.55
C HIS A 405 9.63 -10.08 -21.51
N TYR A 406 10.71 -10.78 -21.88
CA TYR A 406 11.78 -11.18 -20.96
C TYR A 406 13.18 -10.86 -21.50
N ALA A 407 13.31 -10.02 -22.53
CA ALA A 407 14.62 -9.55 -23.01
C ALA A 407 15.46 -8.90 -21.89
N TRP A 408 14.80 -8.20 -20.96
CA TRP A 408 15.46 -7.59 -19.79
C TRP A 408 16.20 -8.62 -18.91
N CYS A 409 15.82 -9.90 -18.92
CA CYS A 409 16.54 -10.94 -18.18
C CYS A 409 17.95 -11.21 -18.73
N ASP A 410 18.20 -10.89 -20.01
CA ASP A 410 19.46 -11.16 -20.67
C ASP A 410 20.53 -10.13 -20.25
N ASP A 411 20.11 -8.90 -19.89
CA ASP A 411 21.00 -7.80 -19.46
C ASP A 411 21.44 -7.90 -17.99
N LEU A 412 20.74 -8.68 -17.14
CA LEU A 412 20.98 -8.78 -15.70
C LEU A 412 22.16 -9.69 -15.30
N GLY A 413 23.26 -9.68 -16.06
CA GLY A 413 24.58 -10.20 -15.64
C GLY A 413 24.58 -11.62 -15.04
N ALA A 414 23.97 -12.59 -15.73
CA ALA A 414 23.75 -13.96 -15.25
C ALA A 414 24.93 -14.67 -14.61
N ASP A 415 26.09 -14.48 -15.22
CA ASP A 415 27.31 -15.21 -14.90
C ASP A 415 28.15 -14.45 -13.87
N ALA A 416 27.62 -13.34 -13.33
CA ALA A 416 28.25 -12.62 -12.25
C ALA A 416 28.24 -13.48 -10.97
N PRO A 417 29.35 -13.55 -10.22
CA PRO A 417 29.42 -14.30 -8.96
C PRO A 417 28.33 -13.94 -7.93
N ASP A 418 27.76 -12.74 -8.05
CA ASP A 418 26.77 -12.20 -7.11
C ASP A 418 25.31 -12.33 -7.59
N ALA A 419 25.06 -12.98 -8.75
CA ALA A 419 23.71 -13.12 -9.32
C ALA A 419 22.79 -14.09 -8.57
N GLU A 420 23.36 -15.08 -7.87
CA GLU A 420 22.60 -16.04 -7.04
C GLU A 420 23.05 -15.97 -5.56
N HIS A 421 23.34 -14.75 -5.09
CA HIS A 421 23.84 -14.50 -3.74
C HIS A 421 22.82 -14.81 -2.65
N HIS A 422 21.53 -14.62 -2.93
CA HIS A 422 20.44 -14.83 -1.99
C HIS A 422 19.54 -15.98 -2.38
N PHE A 423 18.89 -16.59 -1.38
CA PHE A 423 17.71 -17.42 -1.57
C PHE A 423 16.60 -17.00 -0.60
N TRP A 424 15.35 -17.27 -0.99
CA TRP A 424 14.16 -16.88 -0.23
C TRP A 424 13.47 -18.12 0.31
N PHE A 425 12.92 -18.09 1.51
CA PHE A 425 12.29 -19.26 2.15
C PHE A 425 11.26 -18.84 3.18
N SER A 426 10.37 -19.75 3.60
CA SER A 426 9.50 -19.52 4.76
C SER A 426 10.15 -20.09 6.00
N SER A 427 10.28 -19.31 7.07
CA SER A 427 10.86 -19.83 8.31
C SER A 427 9.88 -20.78 9.01
N ALA A 428 10.38 -21.85 9.61
CA ALA A 428 9.55 -22.81 10.36
C ALA A 428 8.89 -22.21 11.60
N ASN A 429 9.48 -21.16 12.19
CA ASN A 429 9.01 -20.59 13.45
C ASN A 429 7.87 -19.57 13.27
N ASN A 430 7.72 -19.01 12.06
CA ASN A 430 6.80 -17.90 11.83
C ASN A 430 6.06 -17.94 10.49
N GLU A 431 6.37 -18.91 9.62
CA GLU A 431 5.81 -19.09 8.28
C GLU A 431 5.91 -17.83 7.38
N GLU A 432 6.75 -16.86 7.76
CA GLU A 432 6.97 -15.64 6.98
C GLU A 432 8.10 -15.83 5.97
N PRO A 433 7.99 -15.23 4.78
CA PRO A 433 9.10 -15.16 3.86
C PRO A 433 10.30 -14.43 4.45
N ARG A 434 11.48 -15.03 4.30
CA ARG A 434 12.80 -14.56 4.69
C ARG A 434 13.74 -14.66 3.52
N ARG A 435 14.84 -13.92 3.59
CA ARG A 435 15.95 -13.97 2.64
C ARG A 435 17.22 -14.30 3.40
N ALA A 436 18.00 -15.22 2.85
CA ALA A 436 19.27 -15.69 3.41
C ALA A 436 20.37 -15.64 2.34
N VAL A 437 21.62 -15.90 2.73
CA VAL A 437 22.78 -15.89 1.85
C VAL A 437 23.09 -17.31 1.39
N SER A 438 23.09 -17.52 0.08
CA SER A 438 23.45 -18.78 -0.56
C SER A 438 24.85 -19.23 -0.15
N THR A 439 25.08 -20.53 -0.04
CA THR A 439 26.33 -21.18 0.40
C THR A 439 26.75 -20.92 1.85
N VAL A 440 26.13 -19.97 2.55
CA VAL A 440 26.40 -19.62 3.96
C VAL A 440 25.30 -20.19 4.85
N ASP A 441 24.04 -19.90 4.52
CA ASP A 441 22.90 -20.27 5.33
C ASP A 441 22.25 -21.59 4.87
N PRO A 442 21.77 -22.44 5.79
CA PRO A 442 20.99 -23.61 5.41
C PRO A 442 19.58 -23.21 4.93
N GLY A 443 19.01 -23.97 3.99
CA GLY A 443 17.62 -23.79 3.56
C GLY A 443 17.40 -23.65 2.05
N GLU A 444 18.45 -23.62 1.24
CA GLU A 444 18.34 -23.61 -0.23
C GLU A 444 17.41 -24.71 -0.81
N PRO A 445 17.35 -25.95 -0.27
CA PRO A 445 16.43 -26.96 -0.80
C PRO A 445 14.94 -26.64 -0.65
N VAL A 446 14.56 -25.73 0.25
CA VAL A 446 13.18 -25.31 0.50
C VAL A 446 12.89 -23.89 0.00
N GLN A 447 13.73 -23.38 -0.90
CA GLN A 447 13.61 -22.02 -1.39
C GLN A 447 12.30 -21.76 -2.15
N HIS A 448 11.79 -20.54 -2.04
CA HIS A 448 10.68 -20.02 -2.84
C HIS A 448 11.09 -19.88 -4.30
N ARG A 449 10.11 -20.02 -5.19
CA ARG A 449 10.30 -19.89 -6.65
C ARG A 449 10.20 -18.43 -7.10
N VAL A 450 11.07 -17.59 -6.56
CA VAL A 450 11.18 -16.16 -6.95
C VAL A 450 12.33 -15.91 -7.93
N ASP A 451 12.99 -16.98 -8.38
CA ASP A 451 14.15 -17.01 -9.27
C ASP A 451 13.76 -16.85 -10.76
N VAL A 452 12.92 -15.85 -11.07
CA VAL A 452 12.33 -15.65 -12.41
C VAL A 452 13.40 -15.63 -13.51
N VAL A 453 14.47 -14.88 -13.32
CA VAL A 453 15.58 -14.75 -14.29
C VAL A 453 16.23 -16.12 -14.55
N ARG A 454 16.50 -16.90 -13.50
CA ARG A 454 17.08 -18.24 -13.60
C ARG A 454 16.13 -19.20 -14.34
N GLN A 455 14.84 -19.16 -14.03
CA GLN A 455 13.82 -19.98 -14.69
C GLN A 455 13.69 -19.64 -16.18
N VAL A 456 13.66 -18.35 -16.52
CA VAL A 456 13.61 -17.86 -17.91
C VAL A 456 14.81 -18.35 -18.72
N ARG A 457 16.01 -18.26 -18.15
CA ARG A 457 17.23 -18.77 -18.80
C ARG A 457 17.22 -20.29 -18.98
N ALA A 458 16.71 -21.03 -17.99
CA ALA A 458 16.54 -22.46 -18.12
C ALA A 458 15.59 -22.82 -19.28
N LEU A 459 14.49 -22.08 -19.45
CA LEU A 459 13.59 -22.24 -20.58
C LEU A 459 14.24 -21.86 -21.92
N ARG A 460 14.95 -20.72 -22.00
CA ARG A 460 15.71 -20.33 -23.20
C ARG A 460 16.69 -21.41 -23.63
N ARG A 461 17.48 -21.97 -22.69
CA ARG A 461 18.43 -23.06 -22.97
C ARG A 461 17.73 -24.32 -23.50
N ALA A 462 16.57 -24.67 -22.93
CA ALA A 462 15.82 -25.84 -23.38
C ALA A 462 15.23 -25.64 -24.80
N LEU A 463 14.79 -24.41 -25.13
CA LEU A 463 14.28 -24.07 -26.45
C LEU A 463 15.37 -23.94 -27.52
N ALA A 464 16.61 -23.66 -27.12
CA ALA A 464 17.77 -23.55 -28.00
C ALA A 464 18.63 -24.83 -28.07
N ALA A 465 18.19 -25.93 -27.45
CA ALA A 465 18.93 -27.19 -27.48
C ALA A 465 19.03 -27.74 -28.93
N PRO A 466 20.11 -28.45 -29.30
CA PRO A 466 20.29 -28.93 -30.68
C PRO A 466 19.18 -29.87 -31.20
N ASP A 467 18.47 -30.55 -30.30
CA ASP A 467 17.34 -31.43 -30.59
C ASP A 467 15.97 -30.74 -30.43
N ALA A 468 15.97 -29.42 -30.16
CA ALA A 468 14.75 -28.63 -30.08
C ALA A 468 14.23 -28.32 -31.49
N ASP A 469 12.95 -28.63 -31.70
CA ASP A 469 12.18 -28.27 -32.88
C ASP A 469 11.27 -27.08 -32.54
N ALA A 470 11.30 -26.02 -33.35
CA ALA A 470 10.50 -24.82 -33.13
C ALA A 470 9.00 -25.06 -33.35
N GLU A 471 8.64 -25.99 -34.25
CA GLU A 471 7.24 -26.31 -34.56
C GLU A 471 6.65 -27.32 -33.57
N GLN A 472 7.47 -27.94 -32.73
CA GLN A 472 6.98 -28.91 -31.75
C GLN A 472 6.04 -28.22 -30.74
N PRO A 473 4.93 -28.87 -30.35
CA PRO A 473 4.10 -28.37 -29.27
C PRO A 473 4.85 -28.36 -27.94
N VAL A 474 4.63 -27.33 -27.15
CA VAL A 474 5.15 -27.18 -25.78
C VAL A 474 4.85 -28.40 -24.90
N ALA A 475 3.74 -29.11 -25.13
CA ALA A 475 3.46 -30.37 -24.44
C ALA A 475 4.57 -31.41 -24.56
N VAL A 476 5.22 -31.52 -25.73
CA VAL A 476 6.32 -32.46 -25.97
C VAL A 476 7.56 -32.05 -25.17
N LEU A 477 7.88 -30.75 -25.16
CA LEU A 477 8.94 -30.19 -24.32
C LEU A 477 8.69 -30.49 -22.84
N LEU A 478 7.47 -30.23 -22.35
CA LEU A 478 7.12 -30.43 -20.94
C LEU A 478 7.04 -31.90 -20.53
N ALA A 479 6.77 -32.82 -21.45
CA ALA A 479 6.86 -34.26 -21.17
C ALA A 479 8.31 -34.68 -20.89
N ARG A 480 9.30 -34.04 -21.54
CA ARG A 480 10.73 -34.29 -21.33
C ARG A 480 11.30 -33.50 -20.14
N ALA A 481 10.80 -32.28 -19.92
CA ALA A 481 11.25 -31.37 -18.87
C ALA A 481 10.08 -30.79 -18.05
N PRO A 482 9.42 -31.57 -17.17
CA PRO A 482 8.25 -31.13 -16.41
C PRO A 482 8.51 -29.92 -15.49
N SER A 483 9.76 -29.73 -15.06
CA SER A 483 10.17 -28.58 -14.23
C SER A 483 9.96 -27.23 -14.92
N LEU A 484 9.93 -27.19 -16.26
CA LEU A 484 9.70 -25.97 -17.05
C LEU A 484 8.23 -25.54 -17.09
N ARG A 485 7.29 -26.36 -16.58
CA ARG A 485 5.85 -26.09 -16.69
C ARG A 485 5.44 -24.72 -16.15
N GLN A 486 6.01 -24.31 -15.02
CA GLN A 486 5.65 -23.04 -14.38
C GLN A 486 6.16 -21.84 -15.18
N VAL A 487 7.43 -21.83 -15.58
CA VAL A 487 7.98 -20.73 -16.39
C VAL A 487 7.31 -20.64 -17.76
N VAL A 488 6.94 -21.77 -18.37
CA VAL A 488 6.13 -21.76 -19.60
C VAL A 488 4.77 -21.11 -19.36
N ALA A 489 4.05 -21.50 -18.29
CA ALA A 489 2.75 -20.90 -17.97
C ALA A 489 2.88 -19.38 -17.73
N ARG A 490 3.96 -18.98 -17.07
CA ARG A 490 4.30 -17.59 -16.78
C ARG A 490 4.53 -16.76 -18.03
N VAL A 491 5.41 -17.23 -18.94
CA VAL A 491 5.69 -16.57 -20.23
C VAL A 491 4.43 -16.47 -21.08
N GLN A 492 3.63 -17.54 -21.12
CA GLN A 492 2.36 -17.54 -21.86
C GLN A 492 1.33 -16.56 -21.27
N ARG A 493 1.37 -16.31 -19.96
CA ARG A 493 0.51 -15.36 -19.26
C ARG A 493 0.98 -13.92 -19.47
N ALA A 494 2.28 -13.67 -19.46
CA ALA A 494 2.88 -12.34 -19.68
C ALA A 494 2.38 -11.68 -20.98
N ALA A 495 2.15 -12.46 -22.04
CA ALA A 495 1.60 -12.00 -23.31
C ALA A 495 0.23 -11.32 -23.25
N SER A 496 -0.48 -11.45 -22.12
CA SER A 496 -1.79 -10.83 -21.89
C SER A 496 -1.77 -9.69 -20.86
N LEU A 497 -0.59 -9.34 -20.35
CA LEU A 497 -0.38 -8.35 -19.31
C LEU A 497 0.50 -7.21 -19.86
N THR A 498 0.32 -6.01 -19.33
CA THR A 498 1.13 -4.84 -19.72
C THR A 498 2.38 -4.74 -18.85
N TYR A 499 2.25 -5.08 -17.56
CA TYR A 499 3.30 -4.96 -16.56
C TYR A 499 3.48 -6.28 -15.76
N PRO A 500 3.97 -7.35 -16.40
CA PRO A 500 3.91 -8.70 -15.84
C PRO A 500 4.95 -9.01 -14.75
N GLU A 501 6.10 -8.34 -14.71
CA GLU A 501 7.24 -8.74 -13.87
C GLU A 501 7.98 -7.53 -13.28
N VAL A 502 8.56 -7.67 -12.09
CA VAL A 502 9.58 -6.73 -11.62
C VAL A 502 10.87 -7.00 -12.41
N HIS A 503 11.44 -5.98 -13.03
CA HIS A 503 12.62 -6.13 -13.91
C HIS A 503 13.91 -6.12 -13.08
N ASP A 504 14.11 -7.15 -12.25
CA ASP A 504 15.30 -7.32 -11.43
C ASP A 504 15.55 -8.80 -11.10
N ASN A 505 16.76 -9.11 -10.65
CA ASN A 505 17.12 -10.42 -10.16
C ASN A 505 17.01 -10.46 -8.64
N LEU A 506 15.92 -11.06 -8.14
CA LEU A 506 15.62 -11.15 -6.71
C LEU A 506 16.64 -11.97 -5.88
N LEU A 507 17.51 -12.71 -6.56
CA LEU A 507 18.60 -13.47 -5.93
C LEU A 507 19.93 -12.69 -5.91
N ALA A 508 20.01 -11.56 -6.62
CA ALA A 508 21.23 -10.78 -6.69
C ALA A 508 21.56 -10.10 -5.35
N ARG A 509 22.85 -9.93 -5.06
CA ARG A 509 23.35 -9.31 -3.82
C ARG A 509 22.81 -7.90 -3.59
N ASP A 510 22.66 -7.13 -4.66
CA ASP A 510 22.24 -5.73 -4.65
C ASP A 510 20.73 -5.54 -4.79
N PHE A 511 19.96 -6.63 -4.92
CA PHE A 511 18.50 -6.56 -4.88
C PHE A 511 18.03 -5.90 -3.58
N LEU A 512 17.27 -4.82 -3.70
CA LEU A 512 16.71 -4.07 -2.58
C LEU A 512 15.19 -4.33 -2.44
N PRO A 513 14.76 -5.25 -1.55
CA PRO A 513 13.35 -5.57 -1.32
C PRO A 513 12.45 -4.35 -1.03
N LEU A 514 13.03 -3.32 -0.37
CA LEU A 514 12.32 -2.10 0.00
C LEU A 514 11.66 -1.42 -1.20
N ASN A 515 12.25 -1.51 -2.39
CA ASN A 515 11.69 -0.91 -3.61
C ASN A 515 10.32 -1.47 -3.95
N VAL A 516 10.22 -2.80 -3.99
CA VAL A 516 8.98 -3.52 -4.27
C VAL A 516 7.98 -3.34 -3.12
N GLN A 517 8.45 -3.32 -1.87
CA GLN A 517 7.58 -3.06 -0.71
C GLN A 517 6.95 -1.67 -0.77
N ARG A 518 7.74 -0.61 -1.00
CA ARG A 518 7.26 0.78 -1.07
C ARG A 518 6.21 0.97 -2.17
N PHE A 519 6.36 0.33 -3.32
CA PHE A 519 5.34 0.31 -4.36
C PHE A 519 3.99 -0.21 -3.86
N GLN A 520 3.97 -1.40 -3.26
CA GLN A 520 2.73 -2.01 -2.78
C GLN A 520 2.09 -1.18 -1.65
N LEU A 521 2.89 -0.68 -0.73
CA LEU A 521 2.42 0.18 0.37
C LEU A 521 1.83 1.49 -0.17
N ALA A 522 2.41 2.06 -1.23
CA ALA A 522 1.84 3.21 -1.93
C ALA A 522 0.48 2.88 -2.59
N VAL A 523 0.32 1.68 -3.18
CA VAL A 523 -0.97 1.20 -3.72
C VAL A 523 -2.01 1.04 -2.61
N TYR A 524 -1.61 0.59 -1.43
CA TYR A 524 -2.50 0.53 -0.27
C TYR A 524 -2.93 1.91 0.24
N GLY A 525 -2.09 2.93 0.04
CA GLY A 525 -2.33 4.31 0.50
C GLY A 525 -1.57 4.65 1.77
N MET A 526 -0.42 4.02 2.00
CA MET A 526 0.45 4.28 3.13
C MET A 526 1.50 5.33 2.79
N GLU A 527 1.96 6.03 3.82
CA GLU A 527 2.97 7.09 3.74
C GLU A 527 4.03 6.95 4.84
N ASN A 528 4.93 7.93 4.92
CA ASN A 528 5.99 8.03 5.93
C ASN A 528 6.91 6.79 5.97
N PHE A 529 7.40 6.38 4.80
CA PHE A 529 8.31 5.25 4.64
C PHE A 529 9.58 5.45 5.47
N SER A 530 9.74 4.61 6.50
CA SER A 530 10.89 4.65 7.38
C SER A 530 11.60 3.30 7.43
N PRO A 531 12.56 3.04 6.53
CA PRO A 531 13.37 1.83 6.55
C PRO A 531 14.02 1.60 7.92
N GLN A 532 14.06 0.34 8.34
CA GLN A 532 14.71 -0.08 9.58
C GLN A 532 15.87 -1.04 9.28
N SER A 533 15.85 -1.67 8.10
CA SER A 533 16.98 -2.29 7.41
C SER A 533 16.68 -2.31 5.91
N THR A 534 17.47 -3.04 5.12
CA THR A 534 17.21 -3.30 3.69
C THR A 534 16.05 -4.27 3.43
N ASP A 535 15.44 -4.84 4.46
CA ASP A 535 14.45 -5.92 4.34
C ASP A 535 13.07 -5.55 4.88
N TRP A 536 12.97 -4.47 5.68
CA TRP A 536 11.71 -4.05 6.29
C TRP A 536 11.70 -2.55 6.61
N LEU A 537 10.49 -1.99 6.64
CA LEU A 537 10.24 -0.58 6.92
C LEU A 537 8.97 -0.37 7.73
N ARG A 538 8.89 0.78 8.38
CA ARG A 538 7.70 1.29 9.06
C ARG A 538 6.98 2.32 8.19
N VAL A 539 5.67 2.43 8.37
CA VAL A 539 4.78 3.33 7.63
C VAL A 539 3.60 3.76 8.50
N THR A 540 2.83 4.71 8.02
CA THR A 540 1.53 5.08 8.59
C THR A 540 0.42 4.95 7.55
N LEU A 541 -0.72 4.38 7.93
CA LEU A 541 -1.96 4.35 7.17
C LEU A 541 -2.86 5.50 7.60
N PHE A 542 -3.65 6.04 6.66
CA PHE A 542 -4.68 7.04 6.94
C PHE A 542 -4.15 8.28 7.69
N SER A 543 -2.88 8.65 7.51
CA SER A 543 -2.40 9.96 7.93
C SER A 543 -3.14 11.02 7.12
N GLY A 544 -3.77 11.98 7.78
CA GLY A 544 -4.55 13.03 7.12
C GLY A 544 -6.01 12.68 6.79
N ALA A 545 -6.38 11.39 6.80
CA ALA A 545 -7.72 11.00 6.36
C ALA A 545 -8.83 11.44 7.35
N PRO A 546 -10.06 11.72 6.87
CA PRO A 546 -11.19 12.09 7.73
C PRO A 546 -11.54 11.04 8.80
N ARG A 547 -11.99 11.48 9.98
CA ARG A 547 -12.49 10.63 11.07
C ARG A 547 -13.89 10.10 10.78
N VAL A 548 -14.30 9.06 11.51
CA VAL A 548 -15.65 8.47 11.41
C VAL A 548 -16.75 9.51 11.61
N GLY A 549 -16.61 10.42 12.58
CA GLY A 549 -17.62 11.45 12.85
C GLY A 549 -17.84 12.41 11.67
N GLU A 550 -16.83 12.63 10.83
CA GLU A 550 -16.92 13.53 9.68
C GLU A 550 -17.81 12.96 8.57
N LEU A 551 -17.98 11.62 8.48
CA LEU A 551 -18.98 11.01 7.59
C LEU A 551 -20.40 11.39 8.00
N ALA A 552 -20.68 11.40 9.31
CA ALA A 552 -22.00 11.74 9.83
C ALA A 552 -22.32 13.23 9.62
N ASP A 553 -21.31 14.09 9.75
CA ASP A 553 -21.43 15.53 9.56
C ASP A 553 -21.48 15.94 8.07
N GLY A 554 -21.17 15.02 7.15
CA GLY A 554 -21.10 15.31 5.72
C GLY A 554 -19.90 16.19 5.32
N THR A 555 -18.83 16.17 6.12
CA THR A 555 -17.63 17.01 5.96
C THR A 555 -16.40 16.25 5.46
N VAL A 556 -16.59 15.01 5.01
CA VAL A 556 -15.53 14.20 4.40
C VAL A 556 -15.14 14.77 3.04
N ASP A 557 -13.85 15.03 2.89
CA ASP A 557 -13.21 15.38 1.63
C ASP A 557 -12.15 14.34 1.25
N ASP A 558 -11.77 14.32 -0.03
CA ASP A 558 -10.69 13.49 -0.56
C ASP A 558 -9.35 14.27 -0.61
N ASP A 559 -9.25 15.49 -0.07
CA ASP A 559 -8.04 16.33 -0.12
C ASP A 559 -7.16 16.15 1.13
N TRP A 560 -6.56 14.97 1.27
CA TRP A 560 -5.75 14.64 2.44
C TRP A 560 -4.35 14.08 2.13
N ILE A 561 -3.77 14.38 0.97
CA ILE A 561 -2.34 14.11 0.73
C ILE A 561 -1.44 15.21 1.33
N PHE A 562 -0.24 14.81 1.75
CA PHE A 562 0.82 15.71 2.24
C PHE A 562 0.34 16.64 3.37
N VAL A 563 -0.48 16.14 4.30
CA VAL A 563 -1.09 16.99 5.33
C VAL A 563 0.00 17.71 6.13
N PRO A 564 -0.12 19.04 6.32
CA PRO A 564 0.84 19.80 7.11
C PRO A 564 0.91 19.31 8.55
N ARG A 565 2.10 19.40 9.14
CA ARG A 565 2.28 19.15 10.56
C ARG A 565 1.46 20.17 11.38
N PRO A 566 0.68 19.74 12.39
CA PRO A 566 -0.03 20.66 13.28
C PRO A 566 0.92 21.64 13.97
N THR A 567 0.44 22.85 14.19
CA THR A 567 1.13 23.84 15.03
C THR A 567 0.28 24.14 16.26
N GLU A 568 0.89 24.49 17.40
CA GLU A 568 0.15 24.76 18.65
C GLU A 568 -0.89 25.88 18.53
N ARG A 569 -0.87 26.70 17.47
CA ARG A 569 -1.83 27.79 17.20
C ARG A 569 -3.03 27.37 16.34
N SER A 570 -3.20 26.09 16.01
CA SER A 570 -4.22 25.63 15.06
C SER A 570 -5.67 25.64 15.57
N ASP A 571 -5.94 26.20 16.75
CA ASP A 571 -7.29 26.33 17.31
C ASP A 571 -8.11 27.53 16.75
N ASP A 572 -7.54 28.37 15.88
CA ASP A 572 -8.16 29.67 15.48
C ASP A 572 -8.70 29.79 14.05
N VAL A 573 -8.87 28.69 13.30
CA VAL A 573 -9.50 28.79 11.96
C VAL A 573 -10.67 27.82 11.84
N ALA A 574 -11.87 28.34 12.09
CA ALA A 574 -13.11 27.74 11.60
C ALA A 574 -13.07 27.71 10.05
N PRO A 575 -13.54 26.64 9.39
CA PRO A 575 -13.63 26.61 7.94
C PRO A 575 -14.65 27.66 7.47
N ALA A 576 -14.22 28.49 6.52
CA ALA A 576 -15.09 29.38 5.76
C ALA A 576 -15.83 28.63 4.65
#